data_AF-A0A7Y4P9Q9-F1
#
_entry.id   AF-A0A7Y4P9Q9-F1
#
_cell.length_a   1.000
_cell.length_b   1.000
_cell.length_c   1.000
_cell.angle_alpha   90.00
_cell.angle_beta   90.00
_cell.angle_gamma   90.00
#
_symmetry.space_group_name_H-M   'P 1'
#
loop_
_entity.id
_entity.type
_entity.pdbx_description
1 polymer ?
#
loop_
_entity_poly.entity_id
_entity_poly.type
_entity_poly.pdbx_seq_one_letter_code
_entity_poly.pdbx_strand_id
1 'polypeptide(L)'
;MNTTEKLTTEALQMRVDSYGAILAHGNYVLATFATWTKDEGFGNNAQVYRLIEEPINGFGPDTRGFNECGLELVTEADHLFADAGHAIAWTLTHI
;
A
#
# COMPACT_ATOMS: atom_id res chain seq x y z
N MET A 1 24.60 11.06 4.02
CA MET A 1 24.02 9.96 3.22
C MET A 1 22.57 10.34 2.97
N ASN A 2 22.19 10.61 1.73
CA ASN A 2 20.76 10.69 1.36
C ASN A 2 20.31 9.25 1.10
N THR A 3 20.01 8.53 2.16
CA THR A 3 19.25 7.28 2.02
C THR A 3 17.82 7.71 1.73
N THR A 4 17.42 7.63 0.46
CA THR A 4 15.99 7.62 0.13
C THR A 4 15.38 6.50 0.95
N GLU A 5 14.56 6.86 1.94
CA GLU A 5 13.91 5.89 2.80
C GLU A 5 13.05 4.99 1.91
N LYS A 6 13.29 3.68 1.95
CA LYS A 6 12.51 2.72 1.17
C LYS A 6 11.09 2.69 1.74
N LEU A 7 10.09 2.74 0.87
CA LEU A 7 8.70 2.55 1.29
C LEU A 7 8.49 1.08 1.66
N THR A 8 7.84 0.82 2.79
CA THR A 8 7.54 -0.53 3.28
C THR A 8 6.06 -0.66 3.63
N THR A 9 5.57 -1.88 3.85
CA THR A 9 4.18 -2.08 4.29
C THR A 9 3.95 -1.43 5.66
N GLU A 10 4.94 -1.48 6.55
CA GLU A 10 4.88 -0.82 7.85
C GLU A 10 4.73 0.71 7.70
N ALA A 11 5.53 1.33 6.81
CA ALA A 11 5.41 2.75 6.53
C ALA A 11 4.04 3.11 5.91
N LEU A 12 3.45 2.24 5.07
CA LEU A 12 2.09 2.42 4.57
C LEU A 12 1.04 2.29 5.68
N GLN A 13 1.20 1.33 6.60
CA GLN A 13 0.31 1.15 7.74
C GLN A 13 0.35 2.34 8.71
N MET A 14 1.49 3.03 8.83
CA MET A 14 1.57 4.28 9.60
C MET A 14 0.83 5.44 8.95
N ARG A 15 0.57 5.39 7.64
CA ARG A 15 -0.14 6.43 6.88
C ARG A 15 -1.64 6.18 6.78
N VAL A 16 -2.10 4.95 6.99
CA VAL A 16 -3.50 4.58 6.82
C VAL A 16 -4.33 5.11 7.99
N ASP A 17 -5.49 5.69 7.69
CA ASP A 17 -6.47 6.10 8.70
C ASP A 17 -7.51 5.00 8.95
N SER A 18 -8.56 5.30 9.72
CA SER A 18 -9.63 4.35 10.03
C SER A 18 -10.52 3.98 8.83
N TYR A 19 -10.42 4.69 7.71
CA TYR A 19 -11.21 4.46 6.50
C TYR A 19 -10.38 3.81 5.37
N GLY A 20 -9.07 3.74 5.51
CA GLY A 20 -8.17 3.02 4.60
C GLY A 20 -7.93 1.56 5.00
N ALA A 21 -7.24 0.83 4.14
CA ALA A 21 -6.82 -0.55 4.39
C ALA A 21 -5.49 -0.85 3.69
N ILE A 22 -4.65 -1.64 4.36
CA ILE A 22 -3.40 -2.18 3.79
C ILE A 22 -3.50 -3.70 3.84
N LEU A 23 -3.47 -4.36 2.67
CA LEU A 23 -3.58 -5.82 2.55
C LEU A 23 -2.39 -6.40 1.79
N ALA A 24 -1.72 -7.38 2.40
CA ALA A 24 -0.74 -8.21 1.70
C ALA A 24 -1.47 -9.23 0.80
N HIS A 25 -1.04 -9.35 -0.46
CA HIS A 25 -1.58 -10.30 -1.43
C HIS A 25 -0.48 -10.84 -2.35
N GLY A 26 0.06 -12.02 -2.06
CA GLY A 26 1.19 -12.57 -2.82
C GLY A 26 2.39 -11.64 -2.76
N ASN A 27 2.92 -11.22 -3.91
CA ASN A 27 4.01 -10.23 -4.00
C ASN A 27 3.53 -8.77 -4.04
N TYR A 28 2.24 -8.53 -3.81
CA TYR A 28 1.65 -7.21 -3.86
C TYR A 28 1.17 -6.74 -2.49
N VAL A 29 1.07 -5.42 -2.35
CA VAL A 29 0.40 -4.73 -1.26
C VAL A 29 -0.68 -3.85 -1.84
N LEU A 30 -1.93 -4.14 -1.47
CA LEU A 30 -3.10 -3.36 -1.84
C LEU A 30 -3.31 -2.31 -0.76
N ALA A 31 -3.34 -1.04 -1.14
CA ALA A 31 -3.46 0.06 -0.21
C ALA A 31 -4.63 0.96 -0.60
N THR A 32 -5.43 1.36 0.38
CA THR A 32 -6.45 2.40 0.23
C THR A 32 -6.27 3.46 1.29
N PHE A 33 -6.50 4.71 0.91
CA PHE A 33 -6.32 5.86 1.79
C PHE A 33 -7.52 6.80 1.63
N ALA A 34 -8.20 7.12 2.73
CA ALA A 34 -9.15 8.22 2.71
C ALA A 34 -8.39 9.53 2.48
N THR A 35 -8.91 10.34 1.56
CA THR A 35 -8.30 11.60 1.15
C THR A 35 -9.37 12.55 0.66
N TRP A 36 -8.96 13.78 0.38
CA TRP A 36 -9.80 14.79 -0.22
C TRP A 36 -9.08 15.44 -1.39
N THR A 37 -9.76 15.57 -2.53
CA THR A 37 -9.29 16.36 -3.67
C THR A 37 -10.26 17.50 -3.95
N LYS A 38 -9.77 18.56 -4.60
CA LYS A 38 -10.60 19.71 -4.97
C LYS A 38 -11.70 19.34 -5.95
N ASP A 39 -11.42 18.42 -6.85
CA ASP A 39 -12.29 18.10 -7.98
C ASP A 39 -13.31 17.01 -7.64
N GLU A 40 -13.00 16.11 -6.70
CA GLU A 40 -13.85 14.94 -6.37
C GLU A 40 -14.40 14.97 -4.95
N GLY A 41 -13.88 15.83 -4.07
CA GLY A 41 -14.26 15.86 -2.67
C GLY A 41 -13.60 14.76 -1.85
N PHE A 42 -14.31 14.24 -0.85
CA PHE A 42 -13.81 13.19 0.05
C PHE A 42 -14.09 11.80 -0.52
N GLY A 43 -13.09 10.91 -0.46
CA GLY A 43 -13.23 9.52 -0.84
C GLY A 43 -11.92 8.75 -0.61
N ASN A 44 -11.91 7.50 -1.02
CA ASN A 44 -10.73 6.64 -0.91
C ASN A 44 -9.97 6.59 -2.22
N ASN A 45 -8.68 6.88 -2.15
CA ASN A 45 -7.73 6.54 -3.20
C ASN A 45 -7.36 5.05 -3.09
N ALA A 46 -6.95 4.45 -4.22
CA ALA A 46 -6.54 3.06 -4.32
C ALA A 46 -5.18 2.94 -5.00
N GLN A 47 -4.26 2.21 -4.37
CA GLN A 47 -2.88 2.02 -4.84
C GLN A 47 -2.50 0.54 -4.76
N VAL A 48 -1.73 0.09 -5.76
CA VAL A 48 -1.13 -1.25 -5.79
C VAL A 48 0.38 -1.09 -5.77
N TYR A 49 1.01 -1.77 -4.82
CA TYR A 49 2.45 -1.83 -4.69
C TYR A 49 2.95 -3.24 -4.93
N ARG A 50 4.19 -3.39 -5.41
CA ARG A 50 4.88 -4.68 -5.55
C ARG A 50 6.11 -4.73 -4.65
N LEU A 51 6.38 -5.90 -4.07
CA LEU A 51 7.64 -6.18 -3.39
C LEU A 51 8.82 -6.07 -4.35
N ILE A 52 9.82 -5.29 -3.97
CA ILE A 52 11.13 -5.23 -4.63
C ILE A 52 12.22 -6.00 -3.87
N GLU A 53 11.84 -6.58 -2.72
CA GLU A 53 12.70 -7.39 -1.86
C GLU A 53 11.97 -8.68 -1.48
N GLU A 54 12.68 -9.81 -1.47
CA GLU A 54 12.12 -11.06 -0.97
C GLU A 54 12.20 -11.12 0.57
N PRO A 55 11.14 -11.57 1.27
CA PRO A 55 11.19 -11.82 2.70
C PRO A 55 12.25 -12.87 3.05
N ILE A 56 12.97 -12.64 4.15
CA ILE A 56 13.93 -13.60 4.69
C ILE A 56 13.31 -14.20 5.95
N ASN A 57 12.79 -15.42 5.82
CA ASN A 57 12.14 -16.15 6.90
C ASN A 57 13.12 -16.50 8.03
N GLY A 58 12.67 -16.40 9.28
CA GLY A 58 13.42 -16.85 10.44
C GLY A 58 13.22 -15.96 11.66
N PHE A 59 14.15 -16.06 12.61
CA PHE A 59 14.29 -15.13 13.73
C PHE A 59 15.73 -14.63 13.83
N GLY A 60 15.94 -13.35 14.17
CA GLY A 60 17.26 -12.77 14.39
C GLY A 60 17.59 -11.60 13.44
N PRO A 61 18.82 -11.05 13.54
CA PRO A 61 19.20 -9.81 12.86
C PRO A 61 19.26 -9.91 11.34
N ASP A 62 19.40 -11.12 10.78
CA ASP A 62 19.48 -11.35 9.34
C ASP A 62 18.11 -11.63 8.69
N THR A 63 17.03 -11.50 9.45
CA THR A 63 15.66 -11.74 8.97
C THR A 63 15.03 -10.47 8.43
N ARG A 64 14.06 -10.64 7.54
CA ARG A 64 13.29 -9.53 6.96
C ARG A 64 11.86 -9.99 6.76
N GLY A 65 10.96 -9.45 7.57
CA GLY A 65 9.53 -9.69 7.43
C GLY A 65 9.00 -9.08 6.14
N PHE A 66 7.85 -9.58 5.68
CA PHE A 66 7.13 -9.00 4.54
C PHE A 66 6.86 -7.50 4.73
N ASN A 67 6.55 -7.10 5.97
CA ASN A 67 6.23 -5.71 6.31
C ASN A 67 7.42 -4.75 6.21
N GLU A 68 8.65 -5.27 6.26
CA GLU A 68 9.92 -4.53 6.18
C GLU A 68 10.53 -4.55 4.77
N CYS A 69 9.95 -5.34 3.87
CA CYS A 69 10.37 -5.40 2.48
C CYS A 69 10.02 -4.11 1.75
N GLY A 70 10.94 -3.68 0.88
CA GLY A 70 10.76 -2.54 0.02
C GLY A 70 9.60 -2.74 -0.94
N LEU A 71 8.91 -1.64 -1.21
CA LEU A 71 7.77 -1.55 -2.12
C LEU A 71 8.06 -0.56 -3.24
N GLU A 72 7.56 -0.86 -4.43
CA GLU A 72 7.42 0.08 -5.54
C GLU A 72 5.95 0.25 -5.90
N LEU A 73 5.53 1.47 -6.27
CA LEU A 73 4.18 1.73 -6.74
C LEU A 73 4.03 1.18 -8.17
N VAL A 74 3.04 0.32 -8.38
CA VAL A 74 2.70 -0.25 -9.68
C VAL A 74 1.64 0.57 -10.38
N THR A 75 0.57 0.89 -9.66
CA THR A 75 -0.53 1.71 -10.17
C THR A 75 -1.26 2.41 -9.04
N GLU A 76 -1.90 3.52 -9.41
CA GLU A 76 -2.74 4.34 -8.55
C GLU A 76 -4.00 4.71 -9.33
N ALA A 77 -5.16 4.66 -8.68
CA ALA A 77 -6.40 5.10 -9.28
C ALA A 77 -6.36 6.60 -9.56
N ASP A 78 -6.86 6.99 -10.73
CA ASP A 78 -6.96 8.38 -11.20
C ASP A 78 -8.19 9.13 -10.67
N HIS A 79 -9.00 8.46 -9.84
CA HIS A 79 -10.19 8.99 -9.21
C HIS A 79 -10.36 8.43 -7.79
N LEU A 80 -11.20 9.08 -7.00
CA LEU A 80 -11.58 8.63 -5.66
C LEU A 80 -12.83 7.75 -5.71
N PHE A 81 -12.85 6.74 -4.84
CA PHE A 81 -14.01 5.90 -4.60
C PHE A 81 -14.80 6.45 -3.41
N ALA A 82 -16.13 6.43 -3.49
CA ALA A 82 -17.01 6.71 -2.35
C ALA A 82 -16.96 5.62 -1.24
N ASP A 83 -16.08 4.62 -1.43
CA ASP A 83 -15.81 3.41 -0.63
C ASP A 83 -17.06 2.60 -0.22
N ALA A 84 -17.10 1.80 0.85
CA ALA A 84 -17.86 0.51 0.94
C ALA A 84 -17.21 -0.66 0.14
N GLY A 85 -15.87 -0.63 0.05
CA GLY A 85 -15.07 -1.71 -0.54
C GLY A 85 -14.74 -1.54 -2.02
N HIS A 86 -15.23 -0.49 -2.69
CA HIS A 86 -14.93 -0.25 -4.10
C HIS A 86 -13.44 -0.02 -4.39
N ALA A 87 -12.75 0.76 -3.54
CA ALA A 87 -11.32 1.02 -3.69
C ALA A 87 -10.48 -0.27 -3.61
N ILE A 88 -10.80 -1.17 -2.67
CA ILE A 88 -10.08 -2.44 -2.55
C ILE A 88 -10.49 -3.45 -3.64
N ALA A 89 -11.73 -3.41 -4.11
CA ALA A 89 -12.14 -4.20 -5.26
C ALA A 89 -11.39 -3.77 -6.52
N TRP A 90 -11.15 -2.47 -6.70
CA TRP A 90 -10.35 -1.95 -7.80
C TRP A 90 -8.89 -2.42 -7.74
N THR A 91 -8.24 -2.41 -6.57
CA THR A 91 -6.84 -2.89 -6.47
C THR A 91 -6.71 -4.36 -6.86
N LEU A 92 -7.70 -5.20 -6.54
CA LEU A 92 -7.73 -6.62 -6.91
C LEU A 92 -7.79 -6.88 -8.42
N THR A 93 -8.26 -5.93 -9.22
CA THR A 93 -8.27 -6.06 -10.69
C THR A 93 -6.95 -5.60 -11.34
N HIS A 94 -5.96 -5.16 -10.54
CA HIS A 94 -4.72 -4.54 -11.01
C HIS A 94 -3.46 -5.23 -10.45
N ILE A 95 -3.57 -6.49 -10.02
CA ILE A 95 -2.48 -7.35 -9.57
C ILE A 95 -2.14 -8.47 -10.57
#